data_AF-A0A6M0C920-F1
#
_entry.id   AF-A0A6M0C920-F1
#
_cell.length_a   1.000
_cell.length_b   1.000
_cell.length_c   1.000
_cell.angle_alpha   90.00
_cell.angle_beta   90.00
_cell.angle_gamma   90.00
#
_symmetry.space_group_name_H-M   'P 1'
#
loop_
_entity.id
_entity.type
_entity.pdbx_description
1 polymer ?
#
loop_
_entity_poly.entity_id
_entity_poly.type
_entity_poly.pdbx_seq_one_letter_code
_entity_poly.pdbx_strand_id
1 'polypeptide(L)'
;LAAGSFYAMTRPCVIGKCEELQTAKALSKHGRNALENVKYSQAPALAQQELTQASNLLETIPFWSIRYLEARHLLSQNREDIESLSKIRMALAKGAEASNMSQNPPHPLPDWVKMQSLWQEAIALLERVPEESKAYPFANYKLNQYRKYLVGITGRLTTEAEANEKLTAAKKQAQLAETRESIARFPETWEKAREDWQNAVEKISRVPTETMAYQEAQNLAVQYETKLKAAEEKKAIENKGKDAYDRALILAQQAQSFDAQEKWDKSVLSWRNALNSARAVPTNSSFYLKARPLISSYSILLTQAEAKYLEQKSLEDARRDLSKTCTGKPLICKYSVTEDLISVQLTADYVKKLRETADAASKSKNDEGKAQLENHVKVLQTALEAISNNAGISLDLYNPDGLKIGSHNPL
;
A
#
# COMPACT_ATOMS: atom_id res chain seq x y z
N LEU A 1 96.92 35.86 -36.71
CA LEU A 1 95.49 35.69 -36.36
C LEU A 1 94.77 35.00 -37.53
N ALA A 2 94.99 33.69 -37.72
CA ALA A 2 94.45 32.93 -38.87
C ALA A 2 93.89 31.56 -38.46
N ALA A 3 93.48 31.41 -37.19
CA ALA A 3 92.94 30.16 -36.64
C ALA A 3 91.41 30.16 -36.50
N GLY A 4 90.74 31.31 -36.66
CA GLY A 4 89.27 31.40 -36.55
C GLY A 4 88.50 30.98 -37.80
N SER A 5 89.12 31.09 -38.98
CA SER A 5 88.43 30.86 -40.27
C SER A 5 88.30 29.38 -40.64
N PHE A 6 89.16 28.50 -40.11
CA PHE A 6 89.09 27.05 -40.39
C PHE A 6 88.06 26.32 -39.51
N TYR A 7 87.81 26.80 -38.28
CA TYR A 7 86.84 26.17 -37.38
C TYR A 7 85.38 26.43 -37.80
N ALA A 8 85.14 27.45 -38.65
CA ALA A 8 83.83 27.71 -39.22
C ALA A 8 83.47 26.73 -40.35
N MET A 9 84.46 26.19 -41.10
CA MET A 9 84.22 25.28 -42.23
C MET A 9 84.00 23.81 -41.84
N THR A 10 84.38 23.41 -40.61
CA THR A 10 84.20 22.03 -40.13
C THR A 10 82.86 21.82 -39.41
N ARG A 11 82.04 22.87 -39.25
CA ARG A 11 80.72 22.73 -38.67
C ARG A 11 79.74 22.14 -39.69
N PRO A 12 78.79 21.31 -39.23
CA PRO A 12 77.83 20.70 -40.14
C PRO A 12 77.07 21.76 -40.94
N CYS A 13 76.77 21.45 -42.20
CA CYS A 13 75.95 22.27 -43.10
C CYS A 13 76.57 23.59 -43.60
N VAL A 14 77.90 23.77 -43.53
CA VAL A 14 78.59 24.99 -44.03
C VAL A 14 79.06 24.85 -45.48
N ILE A 15 79.59 23.68 -45.89
CA ILE A 15 79.98 23.37 -47.28
C ILE A 15 79.61 21.90 -47.57
N GLY A 16 78.86 21.60 -48.64
CA GLY A 16 78.50 20.23 -49.04
C GLY A 16 77.14 19.71 -48.54
N LYS A 17 77.04 18.40 -48.28
CA LYS A 17 75.81 17.75 -47.79
C LYS A 17 75.58 18.12 -46.31
N CYS A 18 74.32 18.40 -45.95
CA CYS A 18 73.90 18.73 -44.58
C CYS A 18 73.08 17.57 -44.02
N GLU A 19 73.73 16.65 -43.32
CA GLU A 19 73.11 15.41 -42.83
C GLU A 19 72.03 15.69 -41.78
N GLU A 20 72.22 16.72 -40.96
CA GLU A 20 71.25 17.16 -39.94
C GLU A 20 69.94 17.60 -40.57
N LEU A 21 69.99 18.43 -41.63
CA LEU A 21 68.79 18.87 -42.33
C LEU A 21 68.10 17.70 -43.06
N GLN A 22 68.86 16.78 -43.66
CA GLN A 22 68.28 15.61 -44.33
C GLN A 22 67.60 14.68 -43.33
N THR A 23 68.24 14.44 -42.19
CA THR A 23 67.69 13.63 -41.10
C THR A 23 66.45 14.30 -40.51
N ALA A 24 66.50 15.61 -40.25
CA ALA A 24 65.34 16.36 -39.77
C ALA A 24 64.17 16.33 -40.76
N LYS A 25 64.43 16.41 -42.07
CA LYS A 25 63.39 16.25 -43.10
C LYS A 25 62.77 14.85 -43.10
N ALA A 26 63.60 13.81 -42.98
CA ALA A 26 63.14 12.43 -42.92
C ALA A 26 62.27 12.19 -41.68
N LEU A 27 62.72 12.62 -40.50
CA LEU A 27 61.98 12.56 -39.25
C LEU A 27 60.66 13.36 -39.32
N SER A 28 60.70 14.60 -39.84
CA SER A 28 59.49 15.42 -39.97
C SER A 28 58.46 14.80 -40.92
N LYS A 29 58.92 14.19 -42.02
CA LYS A 29 58.06 13.48 -42.97
C LYS A 29 57.48 12.22 -42.34
N HIS A 30 58.30 11.41 -41.68
CA HIS A 30 57.84 10.18 -41.05
C HIS A 30 56.82 10.48 -39.93
N GLY A 31 57.08 11.50 -39.10
CA GLY A 31 56.19 11.90 -38.03
C GLY A 31 54.83 12.37 -38.54
N ARG A 32 54.81 13.17 -39.62
CA ARG A 32 53.55 13.59 -40.27
C ARG A 32 52.82 12.42 -40.92
N ASN A 33 53.54 11.50 -41.58
CA ASN A 33 52.95 10.31 -42.20
C ASN A 33 52.33 9.37 -41.15
N ALA A 34 52.89 9.30 -39.94
CA ALA A 34 52.31 8.50 -38.86
C ALA A 34 50.86 8.93 -38.52
N LEU A 35 50.50 10.19 -38.77
CA LEU A 35 49.16 10.73 -38.51
C LEU A 35 48.11 10.32 -39.53
N GLU A 36 48.51 9.76 -40.68
CA GLU A 36 47.58 9.23 -41.69
C GLU A 36 46.74 8.06 -41.13
N ASN A 37 47.30 7.29 -40.19
CA ASN A 37 46.58 6.25 -39.49
C ASN A 37 45.80 6.81 -38.29
N VAL A 38 44.69 7.49 -38.58
CA VAL A 38 43.82 8.15 -37.59
C VAL A 38 43.24 7.21 -36.52
N LYS A 39 43.26 5.89 -36.77
CA LYS A 39 42.77 4.87 -35.83
C LYS A 39 43.80 4.52 -34.76
N TYR A 40 45.10 4.68 -35.05
CA TYR A 40 46.16 4.30 -34.14
C TYR A 40 46.37 5.37 -33.06
N SER A 41 45.97 5.07 -31.82
CA SER A 41 45.94 6.04 -30.71
C SER A 41 47.32 6.57 -30.29
N GLN A 42 48.40 5.82 -30.56
CA GLN A 42 49.75 6.25 -30.23
C GLN A 42 50.40 7.11 -31.32
N ALA A 43 49.80 7.21 -32.52
CA ALA A 43 50.34 7.99 -33.63
C ALA A 43 50.72 9.43 -33.26
N PRO A 44 49.91 10.20 -32.50
CA PRO A 44 50.28 11.56 -32.13
C PRO A 44 51.48 11.65 -31.19
N ALA A 45 51.69 10.65 -30.33
CA ALA A 45 52.84 10.61 -29.42
C ALA A 45 54.13 10.33 -30.20
N LEU A 46 54.10 9.36 -31.13
CA LEU A 46 55.22 9.05 -32.01
C LEU A 46 55.57 10.23 -32.92
N ALA A 47 54.55 10.84 -33.57
CA ALA A 47 54.72 12.00 -34.42
C ALA A 47 55.37 13.17 -33.67
N GLN A 48 54.91 13.44 -32.43
CA GLN A 48 55.47 14.53 -31.63
C GLN A 48 56.93 14.26 -31.24
N GLN A 49 57.28 13.01 -30.93
CA GLN A 49 58.64 12.61 -30.62
C GLN A 49 59.57 12.87 -31.82
N GLU A 50 59.19 12.43 -33.01
CA GLU A 50 60.00 12.59 -34.23
C GLU A 50 60.13 14.06 -34.66
N LEU A 51 59.05 14.84 -34.57
CA LEU A 51 59.11 16.28 -34.86
C LEU A 51 59.95 17.05 -33.84
N THR A 52 59.96 16.62 -32.58
CA THR A 52 60.83 17.19 -31.55
C THR A 52 62.30 16.88 -31.84
N GLN A 53 62.62 15.63 -32.21
CA GLN A 53 63.97 15.26 -32.62
C GLN A 53 64.42 16.02 -33.86
N ALA A 54 63.54 16.15 -34.86
CA ALA A 54 63.80 16.96 -36.05
C ALA A 54 64.05 18.44 -35.68
N SER A 55 63.25 19.01 -34.79
CA SER A 55 63.41 20.41 -34.34
C SER A 55 64.77 20.62 -33.65
N ASN A 56 65.19 19.69 -32.79
CA ASN A 56 66.49 19.75 -32.13
C ASN A 56 67.66 19.74 -33.14
N LEU A 57 67.57 18.92 -34.19
CA LEU A 57 68.57 18.89 -35.28
C LEU A 57 68.58 20.19 -36.09
N LEU A 58 67.43 20.83 -36.29
CA LEU A 58 67.34 22.10 -37.03
C LEU A 58 67.89 23.28 -36.23
N GLU A 59 67.82 23.23 -34.90
CA GLU A 59 68.35 24.27 -34.02
C GLU A 59 69.88 24.32 -33.97
N THR A 60 70.57 23.22 -34.28
CA THR A 60 72.04 23.18 -34.34
C THR A 60 72.61 23.83 -35.61
N ILE A 61 71.77 24.07 -36.63
CA ILE A 61 72.20 24.69 -37.90
C ILE A 61 72.43 26.19 -37.67
N PRO A 62 73.67 26.69 -37.86
CA PRO A 62 74.02 28.07 -37.53
C PRO A 62 73.46 29.07 -38.54
N PHE A 63 73.30 30.33 -38.12
CA PHE A 63 72.71 31.39 -38.94
C PHE A 63 73.48 31.70 -40.23
N TRP A 64 74.79 31.41 -40.26
CA TRP A 64 75.65 31.60 -41.42
C TRP A 64 75.62 30.43 -42.42
N SER A 65 74.87 29.35 -42.16
CA SER A 65 74.69 28.26 -43.13
C SER A 65 73.81 28.71 -44.30
N ILE A 66 74.17 28.33 -45.53
CA ILE A 66 73.32 28.52 -46.72
C ILE A 66 71.94 27.82 -46.59
N ARG A 67 71.83 26.83 -45.68
CA ARG A 67 70.61 26.08 -45.41
C ARG A 67 69.79 26.64 -44.24
N TYR A 68 70.25 27.73 -43.63
CA TYR A 68 69.63 28.27 -42.42
C TYR A 68 68.17 28.68 -42.61
N LEU A 69 67.83 29.38 -43.69
CA LEU A 69 66.44 29.80 -43.96
C LEU A 69 65.50 28.60 -44.13
N GLU A 70 65.94 27.59 -44.87
CA GLU A 70 65.21 26.33 -45.05
C GLU A 70 65.01 25.61 -43.71
N ALA A 71 66.06 25.55 -42.88
CA ALA A 71 65.99 24.96 -41.56
C ALA A 71 65.02 25.71 -40.64
N ARG A 72 65.01 27.05 -40.67
CA ARG A 72 64.10 27.89 -39.87
C ARG A 72 62.65 27.76 -40.30
N HIS A 73 62.39 27.66 -41.60
CA HIS A 73 61.03 27.41 -42.09
C HIS A 73 60.50 26.05 -41.63
N LEU A 74 61.29 24.98 -41.79
CA LEU A 74 60.91 23.65 -41.33
C LEU A 74 60.75 23.59 -39.81
N LEU A 75 61.60 24.29 -39.06
CA LEU A 75 61.48 24.41 -37.61
C LEU A 75 60.17 25.09 -37.19
N SER A 76 59.75 26.14 -37.88
CA SER A 76 58.45 26.81 -37.63
C SER A 76 57.29 25.84 -37.84
N GLN A 77 57.28 25.12 -38.97
CA GLN A 77 56.25 24.12 -39.27
C GLN A 77 56.21 23.01 -38.20
N ASN A 78 57.38 22.52 -37.79
CA ASN A 78 57.45 21.49 -36.76
C ASN A 78 56.92 21.99 -35.42
N ARG A 79 57.17 23.26 -35.06
CA ARG A 79 56.63 23.85 -33.82
C ARG A 79 55.10 23.94 -33.84
N GLU A 80 54.51 24.35 -34.96
CA GLU A 80 53.05 24.38 -35.16
C GLU A 80 52.42 22.98 -35.10
N ASP A 81 53.06 22.00 -35.75
CA ASP A 81 52.64 20.59 -35.70
C ASP A 81 52.72 20.05 -34.26
N ILE A 82 53.81 20.32 -33.54
CA ILE A 82 54.01 19.90 -32.14
C ILE A 82 52.94 20.49 -31.21
N GLU A 83 52.58 21.77 -31.39
CA GLU A 83 51.52 22.40 -30.59
C GLU A 83 50.17 21.71 -30.84
N SER A 84 49.85 21.43 -32.10
CA SER A 84 48.64 20.69 -32.49
C SER A 84 48.61 19.29 -31.87
N LEU A 85 49.74 18.59 -31.91
CA LEU A 85 49.88 17.24 -31.33
C LEU A 85 49.78 17.24 -29.81
N SER A 86 50.26 18.29 -29.14
CA SER A 86 50.09 18.48 -27.69
C SER A 86 48.60 18.52 -27.31
N LYS A 87 47.80 19.32 -28.03
CA LYS A 87 46.33 19.40 -27.83
C LYS A 87 45.67 18.03 -28.02
N ILE A 88 46.02 17.32 -29.09
CA ILE A 88 45.50 15.98 -29.38
C ILE A 88 45.85 14.99 -28.26
N ARG A 89 47.10 14.97 -27.79
CA ARG A 89 47.51 14.05 -26.72
C ARG A 89 46.81 14.33 -25.40
N MET A 90 46.64 15.61 -25.03
CA MET A 90 45.85 15.99 -23.86
C MET A 90 44.40 15.51 -24.00
N ALA A 91 43.80 15.66 -25.19
CA ALA A 91 42.45 15.16 -25.46
C ALA A 91 42.36 13.64 -25.34
N LEU A 92 43.34 12.90 -25.87
CA LEU A 92 43.40 11.45 -25.77
C LEU A 92 43.51 10.98 -24.32
N ALA A 93 44.29 11.67 -23.49
CA ALA A 93 44.41 11.35 -22.06
C ALA A 93 43.08 11.54 -21.32
N LYS A 94 42.39 12.67 -21.55
CA LYS A 94 41.07 12.97 -20.98
C LYS A 94 40.01 11.97 -21.44
N GLY A 95 39.99 11.64 -22.73
CA GLY A 95 39.08 10.62 -23.27
C GLY A 95 39.36 9.23 -22.71
N ALA A 96 40.63 8.88 -22.48
CA ALA A 96 41.00 7.61 -21.86
C ALA A 96 40.54 7.54 -20.39
N GLU A 97 40.71 8.61 -19.62
CA GLU A 97 40.21 8.72 -18.25
C GLU A 97 38.68 8.55 -18.21
N ALA A 98 37.95 9.28 -19.07
CA ALA A 98 36.49 9.18 -19.16
C ALA A 98 36.03 7.77 -19.58
N SER A 99 36.72 7.16 -20.54
CA SER A 99 36.40 5.79 -21.00
C SER A 99 36.61 4.77 -19.89
N ASN A 100 37.69 4.89 -19.12
CA ASN A 100 37.98 4.01 -17.99
C ASN A 100 36.93 4.16 -16.88
N MET A 101 36.54 5.40 -16.57
CA MET A 101 35.49 5.68 -15.60
C MET A 101 34.12 5.13 -16.00
N SER A 102 33.83 5.03 -17.29
CA SER A 102 32.53 4.55 -17.81
C SER A 102 32.34 3.04 -17.78
N GLN A 103 33.36 2.29 -17.34
CA GLN A 103 33.31 0.84 -17.31
C GLN A 103 32.48 0.34 -16.12
N ASN A 104 31.69 -0.70 -16.35
CA ASN A 104 30.85 -1.36 -15.35
C ASN A 104 29.79 -0.42 -14.72
N PRO A 105 28.88 0.17 -15.53
CA PRO A 105 27.72 0.88 -14.99
C PRO A 105 26.82 -0.07 -14.17
N PRO A 106 25.94 0.44 -13.30
CA PRO A 106 25.64 1.86 -13.09
C PRO A 106 26.66 2.60 -12.19
N HIS A 107 26.66 3.93 -12.25
CA HIS A 107 27.54 4.82 -11.48
C HIS A 107 26.74 5.93 -10.79
N PRO A 108 27.22 6.48 -9.66
CA PRO A 108 26.53 7.59 -9.00
C PRO A 108 26.58 8.86 -9.87
N LEU A 109 25.60 9.75 -9.69
CA LEU A 109 25.47 10.99 -10.47
C LEU A 109 26.75 11.84 -10.56
N PRO A 110 27.53 12.05 -9.47
CA PRO A 110 28.78 12.81 -9.55
C PRO A 110 29.79 12.23 -10.53
N ASP A 111 29.83 10.90 -10.68
CA ASP A 111 30.76 10.24 -11.59
C ASP A 111 30.35 10.45 -13.06
N TRP A 112 29.04 10.41 -13.36
CA TRP A 112 28.53 10.76 -14.69
C TRP A 112 28.79 12.21 -15.07
N VAL A 113 28.64 13.16 -14.14
CA VAL A 113 28.98 14.57 -14.35
C VAL A 113 30.47 14.72 -14.63
N LYS A 114 31.33 14.02 -13.88
CA LYS A 114 32.78 14.04 -14.10
C LYS A 114 33.15 13.46 -15.47
N MET A 115 32.55 12.34 -15.87
CA MET A 115 32.75 11.75 -17.21
C MET A 115 32.33 12.72 -18.32
N GLN A 116 31.19 13.40 -18.16
CA GLN A 116 30.73 14.42 -19.11
C GLN A 116 31.75 15.55 -19.26
N SER A 117 32.27 16.08 -18.14
CA SER A 117 33.31 17.12 -18.14
C SER A 117 34.57 16.68 -18.88
N LEU A 118 35.06 15.46 -18.61
CA LEU A 118 36.26 14.93 -19.26
C LEU A 118 36.08 14.81 -20.78
N TRP A 119 34.91 14.37 -21.25
CA TRP A 119 34.60 14.34 -22.68
C TRP A 119 34.51 15.73 -23.30
N GLN A 120 33.88 16.69 -22.61
CA GLN A 120 33.80 18.09 -23.05
C GLN A 120 35.19 18.74 -23.14
N GLU A 121 36.06 18.54 -22.14
CA GLU A 121 37.45 18.99 -22.15
C GLU A 121 38.24 18.38 -23.31
N ALA A 122 38.08 17.07 -23.54
CA ALA A 122 38.73 16.39 -24.65
C ALA A 122 38.27 16.94 -26.01
N ILE A 123 36.97 17.19 -26.19
CA ILE A 123 36.38 17.78 -27.39
C ILE A 123 36.94 19.20 -27.61
N ALA A 124 36.94 20.05 -26.58
CA ALA A 124 37.43 21.43 -26.67
C ALA A 124 38.92 21.49 -27.04
N LEU A 125 39.73 20.52 -26.61
CA LEU A 125 41.13 20.41 -27.01
C LEU A 125 41.28 20.05 -28.50
N LEU A 126 40.43 19.14 -29.02
CA LEU A 126 40.45 18.75 -30.43
C LEU A 126 39.94 19.87 -31.35
N GLU A 127 38.97 20.66 -30.92
CA GLU A 127 38.43 21.80 -31.67
C GLU A 127 39.44 22.96 -31.82
N ARG A 128 40.46 23.02 -30.97
CA ARG A 128 41.55 24.01 -31.04
C ARG A 128 42.68 23.62 -31.99
N VAL A 129 42.57 22.48 -32.68
CA VAL A 129 43.51 22.07 -33.72
C VAL A 129 43.12 22.78 -35.02
N PRO A 130 43.99 23.62 -35.62
CA PRO A 130 43.66 24.36 -36.83
C PRO A 130 43.38 23.44 -38.03
N GLU A 131 42.49 23.83 -38.93
CA GLU A 131 42.09 23.01 -40.09
C GLU A 131 43.23 22.80 -41.09
N GLU A 132 44.15 23.76 -41.17
CA GLU A 132 45.36 23.73 -41.98
C GLU A 132 46.45 22.81 -41.40
N SER A 133 46.33 22.38 -40.14
CA SER A 133 47.29 21.52 -39.46
C SER A 133 47.34 20.13 -40.12
N LYS A 134 48.54 19.57 -40.27
CA LYS A 134 48.70 18.17 -40.72
C LYS A 134 48.10 17.16 -39.76
N ALA A 135 47.91 17.54 -38.49
CA ALA A 135 47.26 16.72 -37.48
C ALA A 135 45.72 16.82 -37.48
N TYR A 136 45.13 17.73 -38.26
CA TYR A 136 43.69 17.95 -38.27
C TYR A 136 42.85 16.71 -38.64
N PRO A 137 43.22 15.88 -39.64
CA PRO A 137 42.46 14.66 -39.94
C PRO A 137 42.35 13.71 -38.74
N PHE A 138 43.42 13.58 -37.95
CA PHE A 138 43.40 12.80 -36.71
C PHE A 138 42.48 13.43 -35.67
N ALA A 139 42.59 14.75 -35.47
CA ALA A 139 41.78 15.48 -34.52
C ALA A 139 40.28 15.38 -34.86
N ASN A 140 39.91 15.61 -36.12
CA ASN A 140 38.54 15.52 -36.60
C ASN A 140 37.97 14.10 -36.48
N TYR A 141 38.77 13.06 -36.76
CA TYR A 141 38.34 11.67 -36.54
C TYR A 141 37.99 11.42 -35.06
N LYS A 142 38.86 11.82 -34.13
CA LYS A 142 38.61 11.66 -32.69
C LYS A 142 37.46 12.54 -32.19
N LEU A 143 37.33 13.75 -32.72
CA LEU A 143 36.24 14.67 -32.38
C LEU A 143 34.88 14.04 -32.65
N ASN A 144 34.73 13.41 -33.82
CA ASN A 144 33.50 12.71 -34.19
C ASN A 144 33.19 11.51 -33.27
N GLN A 145 34.21 10.79 -32.81
CA GLN A 145 34.03 9.70 -31.83
C GLN A 145 33.63 10.24 -30.46
N TYR A 146 34.33 11.26 -29.96
CA TYR A 146 34.13 11.80 -28.62
C TYR A 146 32.77 12.49 -28.49
N ARG A 147 32.30 13.15 -29.55
CA ARG A 147 30.92 13.69 -29.60
C ARG A 147 29.86 12.59 -29.45
N LYS A 148 30.06 11.41 -30.07
CA LYS A 148 29.15 10.26 -29.89
C LYS A 148 29.19 9.72 -28.46
N TYR A 149 30.37 9.60 -27.86
CA TYR A 149 30.50 9.18 -26.47
C TYR A 149 29.84 10.17 -25.50
N LEU A 150 30.02 11.47 -25.72
CA LEU A 150 29.37 12.52 -24.92
C LEU A 150 27.84 12.43 -24.96
N VAL A 151 27.25 12.13 -26.12
CA VAL A 151 25.80 11.89 -26.25
C VAL A 151 25.38 10.69 -25.39
N GLY A 152 26.12 9.58 -25.45
CA GLY A 152 25.84 8.39 -24.63
C GLY A 152 25.94 8.65 -23.13
N ILE A 153 27.00 9.34 -22.68
CA ILE A 153 27.19 9.74 -21.28
C ILE A 153 26.08 10.67 -20.81
N THR A 154 25.70 11.65 -21.63
CA THR A 154 24.63 12.60 -21.29
C THR A 154 23.29 11.88 -21.16
N GLY A 155 22.98 10.93 -22.05
CA GLY A 155 21.77 10.11 -21.93
C GLY A 155 21.74 9.29 -20.64
N ARG A 156 22.86 8.64 -20.27
CA ARG A 156 22.98 7.89 -19.01
C ARG A 156 22.83 8.78 -17.78
N LEU A 157 23.44 9.98 -17.80
CA LEU A 157 23.28 10.97 -16.74
C LEU A 157 21.81 11.38 -16.54
N THR A 158 21.08 11.62 -17.63
CA THR A 158 19.64 11.92 -17.57
C THR A 158 18.85 10.77 -16.97
N THR A 159 19.09 9.52 -17.41
CA THR A 159 18.40 8.34 -16.86
C THR A 159 18.65 8.16 -15.37
N GLU A 160 19.89 8.35 -14.90
CA GLU A 160 20.22 8.28 -13.47
C GLU A 160 19.57 9.41 -12.67
N ALA A 161 19.51 10.62 -13.23
CA ALA A 161 18.90 11.76 -12.56
C ALA A 161 17.39 11.54 -12.38
N GLU A 162 16.71 11.09 -13.42
CA GLU A 162 15.29 10.72 -13.37
C GLU A 162 15.03 9.56 -12.41
N ALA A 163 15.90 8.56 -12.37
CA ALA A 163 15.78 7.44 -11.43
C ALA A 163 15.88 7.90 -9.97
N ASN A 164 16.83 8.79 -9.68
CA ASN A 164 17.00 9.37 -8.36
C ASN A 164 15.81 10.27 -7.96
N GLU A 165 15.26 11.03 -8.91
CA GLU A 165 14.05 11.83 -8.69
C GLU A 165 12.85 10.94 -8.35
N LYS A 166 12.61 9.88 -9.13
CA LYS A 166 11.53 8.91 -8.88
C LYS A 166 11.68 8.22 -7.53
N LEU A 167 12.88 7.77 -7.19
CA LEU A 167 13.18 7.18 -5.88
C LEU A 167 12.88 8.17 -4.75
N THR A 168 13.31 9.43 -4.89
CA THR A 168 13.06 10.50 -3.91
C THR A 168 11.57 10.80 -3.77
N ALA A 169 10.85 10.87 -4.89
CA ALA A 169 9.41 11.12 -4.90
C ALA A 169 8.63 9.97 -4.24
N ALA A 170 9.05 8.72 -4.46
CA ALA A 170 8.49 7.56 -3.79
C ALA A 170 8.74 7.58 -2.28
N LYS A 171 9.97 7.89 -1.84
CA LYS A 171 10.31 8.05 -0.41
C LYS A 171 9.47 9.14 0.27
N LYS A 172 9.30 10.30 -0.37
CA LYS A 172 8.43 11.38 0.14
C LYS A 172 6.97 10.93 0.26
N GLN A 173 6.48 10.19 -0.73
CA GLN A 173 5.12 9.66 -0.71
C GLN A 173 4.92 8.63 0.43
N ALA A 174 5.90 7.75 0.65
CA ALA A 174 5.88 6.81 1.76
C ALA A 174 5.90 7.53 3.11
N GLN A 175 6.70 8.58 3.28
CA GLN A 175 6.70 9.37 4.52
C GLN A 175 5.35 10.05 4.80
N LEU A 176 4.66 10.51 3.75
CA LEU A 176 3.28 11.00 3.87
C LEU A 176 2.34 9.87 4.31
N ALA A 177 2.47 8.69 3.71
CA ALA A 177 1.68 7.51 4.06
C ALA A 177 1.88 7.09 5.53
N GLU A 178 3.13 7.05 6.01
CA GLU A 178 3.47 6.77 7.41
C GLU A 178 2.85 7.78 8.37
N THR A 179 2.90 9.07 8.00
CA THR A 179 2.28 10.13 8.80
C THR A 179 0.78 9.93 8.89
N ARG A 180 0.09 9.66 7.76
CA ARG A 180 -1.36 9.40 7.75
C ARG A 180 -1.73 8.12 8.49
N GLU A 181 -0.96 7.05 8.34
CA GLU A 181 -1.11 5.78 9.06
C GLU A 181 -1.06 5.99 10.58
N SER A 182 -0.10 6.79 11.06
CA SER A 182 0.09 7.01 12.51
C SER A 182 -1.12 7.65 13.22
N ILE A 183 -1.87 8.49 12.49
CA ILE A 183 -3.05 9.19 13.00
C ILE A 183 -4.37 8.56 12.57
N ALA A 184 -4.35 7.52 11.73
CA ALA A 184 -5.55 6.86 11.23
C ALA A 184 -6.28 6.12 12.36
N ARG A 185 -7.61 6.30 12.39
CA ARG A 185 -8.50 5.71 13.39
C ARG A 185 -9.78 5.17 12.78
N PHE A 186 -10.30 5.84 11.76
CA PHE A 186 -11.59 5.52 11.12
C PHE A 186 -11.39 5.06 9.67
N PRO A 187 -12.39 4.39 9.06
CA PRO A 187 -12.26 3.87 7.70
C PRO A 187 -11.79 4.89 6.67
N GLU A 188 -12.30 6.12 6.74
CA GLU A 188 -11.98 7.19 5.80
C GLU A 188 -10.53 7.66 5.94
N THR A 189 -10.00 7.63 7.17
CA THR A 189 -8.58 7.96 7.42
C THR A 189 -7.64 6.84 7.01
N TRP A 190 -8.04 5.58 7.19
CA TRP A 190 -7.29 4.43 6.68
C TRP A 190 -7.31 4.34 5.16
N GLU A 191 -8.40 4.78 4.52
CA GLU A 191 -8.45 4.86 3.06
C GLU A 191 -7.41 5.83 2.51
N LYS A 192 -7.27 7.01 3.12
CA LYS A 192 -6.24 7.98 2.71
C LYS A 192 -4.82 7.44 2.90
N ALA A 193 -4.57 6.69 3.98
CA ALA A 193 -3.27 6.05 4.21
C ALA A 193 -3.00 4.95 3.16
N ARG A 194 -4.01 4.14 2.83
CA ARG A 194 -3.94 3.13 1.76
C ARG A 194 -3.62 3.77 0.41
N GLU A 195 -4.33 4.84 0.03
CA GLU A 195 -4.08 5.57 -1.22
C GLU A 195 -2.66 6.12 -1.28
N ASP A 196 -2.14 6.66 -0.18
CA ASP A 196 -0.76 7.16 -0.15
C ASP A 196 0.26 6.04 -0.29
N TRP A 197 0.05 4.88 0.35
CA TRP A 197 0.90 3.71 0.17
C TRP A 197 0.84 3.17 -1.25
N GLN A 198 -0.34 3.12 -1.86
CA GLN A 198 -0.51 2.73 -3.26
C GLN A 198 0.27 3.66 -4.19
N ASN A 199 0.18 4.97 -3.97
CA ASN A 199 0.95 5.96 -4.73
C ASN A 199 2.46 5.80 -4.52
N ALA A 200 2.92 5.39 -3.33
CA ALA A 200 4.33 5.14 -3.07
C ALA A 200 4.83 3.91 -3.84
N VAL A 201 4.05 2.82 -3.87
CA VAL A 201 4.32 1.61 -4.66
C VAL A 201 4.33 1.91 -6.17
N GLU A 202 3.38 2.69 -6.66
CA GLU A 202 3.35 3.08 -8.07
C GLU A 202 4.57 3.91 -8.45
N LYS A 203 4.99 4.86 -7.60
CA LYS A 203 6.17 5.70 -7.88
C LYS A 203 7.46 4.88 -7.84
N ILE A 204 7.64 4.00 -6.86
CA ILE A 204 8.88 3.21 -6.70
C ILE A 204 9.06 2.19 -7.82
N SER A 205 7.97 1.61 -8.34
CA SER A 205 8.01 0.65 -9.45
C SER A 205 8.41 1.26 -10.80
N ARG A 206 8.41 2.59 -10.92
CA ARG A 206 8.83 3.32 -12.14
C ARG A 206 10.33 3.64 -12.19
N VAL A 207 11.10 3.25 -11.16
CA VAL A 207 12.56 3.42 -11.13
C VAL A 207 13.21 2.46 -12.14
N PRO A 208 13.98 2.94 -13.13
CA PRO A 208 14.57 2.08 -14.17
C PRO A 208 15.58 1.07 -13.62
N THR A 209 15.61 -0.14 -14.20
CA THR A 209 16.41 -1.29 -13.76
C THR A 209 17.93 -1.14 -13.94
N GLU A 210 18.38 -0.35 -14.91
CA GLU A 210 19.80 -0.15 -15.22
C GLU A 210 20.41 1.07 -14.52
N THR A 211 19.97 1.39 -13.30
CA THR A 211 20.38 2.59 -12.57
C THR A 211 20.88 2.27 -11.18
N MET A 212 21.70 3.15 -10.60
CA MET A 212 22.19 3.01 -9.22
C MET A 212 21.04 2.96 -8.21
N ALA A 213 19.97 3.72 -8.48
CA ALA A 213 18.79 3.82 -7.62
C ALA A 213 17.98 2.51 -7.56
N TYR A 214 18.15 1.60 -8.52
CA TYR A 214 17.27 0.45 -8.68
C TYR A 214 17.33 -0.54 -7.51
N GLN A 215 18.52 -0.87 -7.02
CA GLN A 215 18.66 -1.84 -5.94
C GLN A 215 17.96 -1.36 -4.66
N GLU A 216 18.09 -0.07 -4.35
CA GLU A 216 17.37 0.52 -3.22
C GLU A 216 15.87 0.55 -3.48
N ALA A 217 15.45 0.91 -4.70
CA ALA A 217 14.05 0.94 -5.08
C ALA A 217 13.37 -0.43 -4.95
N GLN A 218 14.04 -1.51 -5.35
CA GLN A 218 13.54 -2.87 -5.20
C GLN A 218 13.33 -3.24 -3.72
N ASN A 219 14.29 -2.90 -2.86
CA ASN A 219 14.19 -3.18 -1.43
C ASN A 219 13.05 -2.38 -0.76
N LEU A 220 12.83 -1.13 -1.19
CA LEU A 220 11.74 -0.30 -0.69
C LEU A 220 10.39 -0.73 -1.24
N ALA A 221 10.31 -1.21 -2.48
CA ALA A 221 9.07 -1.70 -3.07
C ALA A 221 8.42 -2.79 -2.23
N VAL A 222 9.21 -3.79 -1.79
CA VAL A 222 8.74 -4.88 -0.91
C VAL A 222 8.18 -4.34 0.41
N GLN A 223 8.85 -3.35 1.01
CA GLN A 223 8.41 -2.72 2.25
C GLN A 223 7.10 -1.95 2.05
N TYR A 224 7.00 -1.17 0.96
CA TYR A 224 5.81 -0.37 0.66
C TYR A 224 4.61 -1.24 0.31
N GLU A 225 4.80 -2.37 -0.38
CA GLU A 225 3.74 -3.36 -0.64
C GLU A 225 3.20 -3.98 0.65
N THR A 226 4.09 -4.33 1.58
CA THR A 226 3.69 -4.86 2.89
C THR A 226 2.88 -3.82 3.68
N LYS A 227 3.31 -2.56 3.63
CA LYS A 227 2.61 -1.45 4.28
C LYS A 227 1.25 -1.15 3.65
N LEU A 228 1.15 -1.19 2.31
CA LEU A 228 -0.11 -1.07 1.60
C LEU A 228 -1.10 -2.15 2.06
N LYS A 229 -0.68 -3.41 2.09
CA LYS A 229 -1.52 -4.52 2.55
C LYS A 229 -1.97 -4.33 4.00
N ALA A 230 -1.07 -3.90 4.88
CA ALA A 230 -1.42 -3.61 6.27
C ALA A 230 -2.48 -2.50 6.39
N ALA A 231 -2.38 -1.43 5.59
CA ALA A 231 -3.38 -0.37 5.55
C ALA A 231 -4.75 -0.86 5.03
N GLU A 232 -4.76 -1.75 4.03
CA GLU A 232 -5.98 -2.39 3.52
C GLU A 232 -6.66 -3.26 4.58
N GLU A 233 -5.89 -4.09 5.29
CA GLU A 233 -6.38 -4.94 6.37
C GLU A 233 -6.97 -4.09 7.51
N LYS A 234 -6.30 -3.00 7.89
CA LYS A 234 -6.79 -2.07 8.92
C LYS A 234 -8.06 -1.37 8.50
N LYS A 235 -8.15 -0.88 7.27
CA LYS A 235 -9.40 -0.32 6.72
C LYS A 235 -10.54 -1.33 6.79
N ALA A 236 -10.30 -2.59 6.41
CA ALA A 236 -11.31 -3.63 6.43
C ALA A 236 -11.81 -3.94 7.85
N ILE A 237 -10.90 -3.96 8.84
CA ILE A 237 -11.24 -4.11 10.25
C ILE A 237 -12.12 -2.95 10.73
N GLU A 238 -11.76 -1.70 10.41
CA GLU A 238 -12.53 -0.53 10.82
C GLU A 238 -13.90 -0.46 10.14
N ASN A 239 -14.01 -0.85 8.87
CA ASN A 239 -15.29 -0.96 8.16
C ASN A 239 -16.20 -1.98 8.86
N LYS A 240 -15.69 -3.19 9.12
CA LYS A 240 -16.45 -4.23 9.84
C LYS A 240 -16.88 -3.75 11.23
N GLY A 241 -15.98 -3.06 11.94
CA GLY A 241 -16.27 -2.49 13.25
C GLY A 241 -17.37 -1.43 13.20
N LYS A 242 -17.30 -0.51 12.23
CA LYS A 242 -18.31 0.52 11.99
C LYS A 242 -19.66 -0.09 11.65
N ASP A 243 -19.71 -1.00 10.67
CA ASP A 243 -20.95 -1.61 10.21
C ASP A 243 -21.65 -2.41 11.31
N ALA A 244 -20.88 -3.19 12.08
CA ALA A 244 -21.40 -3.95 13.20
C ALA A 244 -21.92 -3.03 14.34
N TYR A 245 -21.19 -1.95 14.64
CA TYR A 245 -21.58 -0.97 15.63
C TYR A 245 -22.86 -0.22 15.22
N ASP A 246 -22.93 0.30 14.00
CA ASP A 246 -24.08 1.04 13.49
C ASP A 246 -25.32 0.13 13.42
N ARG A 247 -25.15 -1.13 12.99
CA ARG A 247 -26.22 -2.14 12.99
C ARG A 247 -26.72 -2.41 14.41
N ALA A 248 -25.82 -2.51 15.40
CA ALA A 248 -26.20 -2.71 16.78
C ALA A 248 -27.07 -1.56 17.32
N LEU A 249 -26.74 -0.31 16.96
CA LEU A 249 -27.54 0.86 17.33
C LEU A 249 -28.92 0.85 16.68
N ILE A 250 -29.01 0.56 15.38
CA ILE A 250 -30.29 0.50 14.65
C ILE A 250 -31.22 -0.57 15.23
N LEU A 251 -30.69 -1.77 15.47
CA LEU A 251 -31.47 -2.88 16.03
C LEU A 251 -31.92 -2.61 17.46
N ALA A 252 -31.09 -1.96 18.28
CA ALA A 252 -31.46 -1.54 19.62
C ALA A 252 -32.60 -0.51 19.58
N GLN A 253 -32.54 0.46 18.68
CA GLN A 253 -33.61 1.44 18.50
C GLN A 253 -34.94 0.77 18.08
N GLN A 254 -34.87 -0.25 17.22
CA GLN A 254 -36.05 -1.05 16.86
C GLN A 254 -36.59 -1.84 18.05
N ALA A 255 -35.71 -2.44 18.86
CA ALA A 255 -36.11 -3.17 20.06
C ALA A 255 -36.83 -2.26 21.06
N GLN A 256 -36.29 -1.07 21.33
CA GLN A 256 -36.93 -0.04 22.17
C GLN A 256 -38.31 0.38 21.65
N SER A 257 -38.47 0.47 20.33
CA SER A 257 -39.77 0.77 19.71
C SER A 257 -40.77 -0.38 19.90
N PHE A 258 -40.32 -1.63 19.86
CA PHE A 258 -41.16 -2.78 20.15
C PHE A 258 -41.49 -2.91 21.63
N ASP A 259 -40.56 -2.60 22.53
CA ASP A 259 -40.80 -2.51 23.98
C ASP A 259 -41.92 -1.50 24.27
N ALA A 260 -41.84 -0.30 23.68
CA ALA A 260 -42.86 0.75 23.84
C ALA A 260 -44.23 0.39 23.24
N GLN A 261 -44.28 -0.61 22.36
CA GLN A 261 -45.51 -1.12 21.74
C GLN A 261 -45.99 -2.43 22.37
N GLU A 262 -45.33 -2.92 23.43
CA GLU A 262 -45.61 -4.21 24.08
C GLU A 262 -45.56 -5.42 23.11
N LYS A 263 -44.77 -5.30 22.04
CA LYS A 263 -44.54 -6.37 21.06
C LYS A 263 -43.32 -7.20 21.48
N TRP A 264 -43.45 -7.93 22.58
CA TRP A 264 -42.31 -8.55 23.27
C TRP A 264 -41.59 -9.60 22.43
N ASP A 265 -42.30 -10.35 21.58
CA ASP A 265 -41.71 -11.32 20.65
C ASP A 265 -40.70 -10.67 19.69
N LYS A 266 -41.08 -9.52 19.11
CA LYS A 266 -40.24 -8.74 18.19
C LYS A 266 -39.14 -8.01 18.94
N SER A 267 -39.43 -7.51 20.14
CA SER A 267 -38.43 -6.87 20.99
C SER A 267 -37.28 -7.83 21.32
N VAL A 268 -37.59 -9.03 21.81
CA VAL A 268 -36.57 -10.05 22.14
C VAL A 268 -35.70 -10.37 20.93
N LEU A 269 -36.31 -10.57 19.75
CA LEU A 269 -35.55 -10.81 18.52
C LEU A 269 -34.62 -9.64 18.18
N SER A 270 -35.12 -8.41 18.25
CA SER A 270 -34.33 -7.21 17.96
C SER A 270 -33.21 -6.98 18.97
N TRP A 271 -33.46 -7.14 20.28
CA TRP A 271 -32.43 -7.04 21.31
C TRP A 271 -31.34 -8.10 21.15
N ARG A 272 -31.72 -9.34 20.83
CA ARG A 272 -30.78 -10.42 20.55
C ARG A 272 -29.90 -10.10 19.35
N ASN A 273 -30.49 -9.61 18.26
CA ASN A 273 -29.76 -9.21 17.06
C ASN A 273 -28.85 -7.99 17.32
N ALA A 274 -29.30 -7.03 18.14
CA ALA A 274 -28.50 -5.88 18.55
C ALA A 274 -27.28 -6.30 19.37
N LEU A 275 -27.46 -7.19 20.34
CA LEU A 275 -26.38 -7.76 21.15
C LEU A 275 -25.38 -8.55 20.31
N ASN A 276 -25.87 -9.39 19.39
CA ASN A 276 -25.01 -10.14 18.47
C ASN A 276 -24.20 -9.20 17.58
N SER A 277 -24.81 -8.13 17.06
CA SER A 277 -24.11 -7.13 16.25
C SER A 277 -23.05 -6.37 17.07
N ALA A 278 -23.36 -5.99 18.31
CA ALA A 278 -22.40 -5.34 19.20
C ALA A 278 -21.20 -6.24 19.52
N ARG A 279 -21.43 -7.55 19.70
CA ARG A 279 -20.37 -8.56 19.91
C ARG A 279 -19.55 -8.85 18.66
N ALA A 280 -20.11 -8.63 17.47
CA ALA A 280 -19.42 -8.82 16.20
C ALA A 280 -18.41 -7.71 15.86
N VAL A 281 -18.39 -6.61 16.64
CA VAL A 281 -17.39 -5.54 16.49
C VAL A 281 -16.00 -6.10 16.82
N PRO A 282 -15.04 -6.08 15.87
CA PRO A 282 -13.70 -6.62 16.10
C PRO A 282 -12.98 -5.91 17.26
N THR A 283 -12.32 -6.65 18.14
CA THR A 283 -11.65 -6.12 19.33
C THR A 283 -10.50 -5.16 19.02
N ASN A 284 -9.95 -5.25 17.82
CA ASN A 284 -8.86 -4.42 17.31
C ASN A 284 -9.34 -3.25 16.43
N SER A 285 -10.65 -2.99 16.36
CA SER A 285 -11.22 -1.79 15.72
C SER A 285 -11.38 -0.65 16.74
N SER A 286 -11.26 0.59 16.25
CA SER A 286 -11.58 1.81 16.99
C SER A 286 -13.01 1.84 17.58
N PHE A 287 -13.94 1.09 16.99
CA PHE A 287 -15.34 1.03 17.43
C PHE A 287 -15.55 0.10 18.64
N TYR A 288 -14.59 -0.78 18.97
CA TYR A 288 -14.76 -1.74 20.05
C TYR A 288 -14.96 -1.09 21.42
N LEU A 289 -14.24 -0.01 21.71
CA LEU A 289 -14.39 0.72 22.97
C LEU A 289 -15.80 1.33 23.11
N LYS A 290 -16.44 1.71 21.99
CA LYS A 290 -17.82 2.20 21.97
C LYS A 290 -18.83 1.06 22.06
N ALA A 291 -18.54 -0.10 21.49
CA ALA A 291 -19.42 -1.27 21.51
C ALA A 291 -19.46 -1.97 22.87
N ARG A 292 -18.35 -1.98 23.61
CA ARG A 292 -18.21 -2.67 24.90
C ARG A 292 -19.31 -2.32 25.93
N PRO A 293 -19.64 -1.04 26.22
CA PRO A 293 -20.75 -0.72 27.12
C PRO A 293 -22.11 -1.15 26.56
N LEU A 294 -22.31 -1.12 25.24
CA LEU A 294 -23.56 -1.57 24.60
C LEU A 294 -23.78 -3.07 24.80
N ILE A 295 -22.74 -3.89 24.75
CA ILE A 295 -22.86 -5.34 25.00
C ILE A 295 -23.44 -5.60 26.40
N SER A 296 -22.97 -4.87 27.40
CA SER A 296 -23.49 -5.01 28.77
C SER A 296 -24.93 -4.51 28.89
N SER A 297 -25.22 -3.33 28.34
CA SER A 297 -26.56 -2.73 28.39
C SER A 297 -27.59 -3.60 27.65
N TYR A 298 -27.28 -4.04 26.44
CA TYR A 298 -28.21 -4.81 25.60
C TYR A 298 -28.43 -6.22 26.16
N SER A 299 -27.45 -6.79 26.86
CA SER A 299 -27.66 -8.06 27.57
C SER A 299 -28.73 -7.92 28.66
N ILE A 300 -28.74 -6.81 29.40
CA ILE A 300 -29.73 -6.56 30.45
C ILE A 300 -31.11 -6.32 29.83
N LEU A 301 -31.18 -5.48 28.80
CA LEU A 301 -32.44 -5.15 28.10
C LEU A 301 -33.05 -6.38 27.43
N LEU A 302 -32.22 -7.26 26.85
CA LEU A 302 -32.67 -8.55 26.32
C LEU A 302 -33.32 -9.41 27.42
N THR A 303 -32.66 -9.55 28.58
CA THR A 303 -33.21 -10.34 29.69
C THR A 303 -34.54 -9.76 30.20
N GLN A 304 -34.68 -8.43 30.24
CA GLN A 304 -35.94 -7.78 30.60
C GLN A 304 -37.05 -8.05 29.57
N ALA A 305 -36.76 -7.92 28.28
CA ALA A 305 -37.72 -8.23 27.21
C ALA A 305 -38.11 -9.72 27.20
N GLU A 306 -37.17 -10.63 27.49
CA GLU A 306 -37.43 -12.07 27.58
C GLU A 306 -38.37 -12.40 28.75
N ALA A 307 -38.20 -11.76 29.91
CA ALA A 307 -39.13 -11.90 31.02
C ALA A 307 -40.56 -11.43 30.65
N LYS A 308 -40.67 -10.25 30.03
CA LYS A 308 -41.97 -9.72 29.57
C LYS A 308 -42.65 -10.56 28.49
N TYR A 309 -41.87 -11.12 27.58
CA TYR A 309 -42.39 -12.05 26.59
C TYR A 309 -42.95 -13.32 27.24
N LEU A 310 -42.27 -13.88 28.25
CA LEU A 310 -42.74 -15.07 28.96
C LEU A 310 -44.03 -14.79 29.76
N GLU A 311 -44.14 -13.63 30.41
CA GLU A 311 -45.36 -13.16 31.08
C GLU A 311 -46.53 -13.05 30.09
N GLN A 312 -46.35 -12.37 28.95
CA GLN A 312 -47.41 -12.26 27.95
C GLN A 312 -47.82 -13.64 27.42
N LYS A 313 -46.84 -14.51 27.16
CA LYS A 313 -47.09 -15.84 26.63
C LYS A 313 -47.87 -16.71 27.62
N SER A 314 -47.56 -16.66 28.92
CA SER A 314 -48.30 -17.43 29.93
C SER A 314 -49.76 -16.99 30.01
N LEU A 315 -50.04 -15.69 29.89
CA LEU A 315 -51.41 -15.16 29.83
C LEU A 315 -52.17 -15.65 28.58
N GLU A 316 -51.53 -15.62 27.42
CA GLU A 316 -52.13 -16.10 26.16
C GLU A 316 -52.39 -17.60 26.18
N ASP A 317 -51.43 -18.39 26.69
CA ASP A 317 -51.57 -19.83 26.85
C ASP A 317 -52.72 -20.17 27.81
N ALA A 318 -52.81 -19.48 28.96
CA ALA A 318 -53.91 -19.66 29.92
C ALA A 318 -55.28 -19.33 29.31
N ARG A 319 -55.40 -18.21 28.59
CA ARG A 319 -56.64 -17.82 27.88
C ARG A 319 -57.04 -18.88 26.87
N ARG A 320 -56.10 -19.37 26.07
CA ARG A 320 -56.34 -20.41 25.07
C ARG A 320 -56.81 -21.70 25.74
N ASP A 321 -56.18 -22.12 26.83
CA ASP A 321 -56.52 -23.38 27.48
C ASP A 321 -57.87 -23.28 28.21
N LEU A 322 -58.16 -22.15 28.87
CA LEU A 322 -59.50 -21.86 29.41
C LEU A 322 -60.56 -21.80 28.31
N SER A 323 -60.24 -21.24 27.14
CA SER A 323 -61.16 -21.21 25.99
C SER A 323 -61.55 -22.60 25.49
N LYS A 324 -60.76 -23.64 25.80
CA LYS A 324 -61.09 -25.03 25.50
C LYS A 324 -61.82 -25.68 26.69
N THR A 325 -61.30 -25.49 27.90
CA THR A 325 -61.81 -26.11 29.13
C THR A 325 -63.20 -25.60 29.52
N CYS A 326 -63.50 -24.31 29.31
CA CYS A 326 -64.78 -23.71 29.67
C CYS A 326 -65.90 -23.91 28.62
N THR A 327 -65.69 -24.72 27.59
CA THR A 327 -66.65 -24.94 26.51
C THR A 327 -67.57 -26.13 26.77
N GLY A 328 -68.79 -26.08 26.22
CA GLY A 328 -69.77 -27.15 26.37
C GLY A 328 -71.18 -26.72 25.98
N LYS A 329 -72.12 -27.66 25.95
CA LYS A 329 -73.56 -27.37 25.85
C LYS A 329 -74.29 -28.02 27.04
N PRO A 330 -74.61 -27.24 28.10
CA PRO A 330 -74.45 -25.79 28.25
C PRO A 330 -72.99 -25.35 28.45
N LEU A 331 -72.70 -24.05 28.22
CA LEU A 331 -71.38 -23.46 28.46
C LEU A 331 -70.94 -23.72 29.90
N ILE A 332 -69.72 -24.19 30.14
CA ILE A 332 -69.29 -24.62 31.47
C ILE A 332 -68.96 -23.43 32.36
N CYS A 333 -68.11 -22.52 31.89
CA CYS A 333 -67.66 -21.35 32.65
C CYS A 333 -67.45 -20.11 31.80
N LYS A 334 -67.46 -18.95 32.47
CA LYS A 334 -66.89 -17.70 31.99
C LYS A 334 -65.57 -17.47 32.70
N TYR A 335 -64.63 -16.78 32.07
CA TYR A 335 -63.31 -16.56 32.65
C TYR A 335 -62.72 -15.20 32.32
N SER A 336 -61.77 -14.76 33.14
CA SER A 336 -60.87 -13.65 32.86
C SER A 336 -59.46 -13.99 33.33
N VAL A 337 -58.45 -13.48 32.63
CA VAL A 337 -57.04 -13.76 32.90
C VAL A 337 -56.29 -12.43 32.95
N THR A 338 -55.71 -12.16 34.12
CA THR A 338 -54.85 -11.01 34.44
C THR A 338 -53.49 -11.52 34.90
N GLU A 339 -52.51 -10.62 35.07
CA GLU A 339 -51.16 -10.96 35.57
C GLU A 339 -51.20 -11.63 36.95
N ASP A 340 -52.13 -11.23 37.83
CA ASP A 340 -52.18 -11.69 39.21
C ASP A 340 -53.22 -12.81 39.45
N LEU A 341 -54.25 -12.90 38.60
CA LEU A 341 -55.39 -13.78 38.85
C LEU A 341 -56.06 -14.31 37.58
N ILE A 342 -56.32 -15.61 37.58
CA ILE A 342 -57.28 -16.30 36.73
C ILE A 342 -58.60 -16.41 37.49
N SER A 343 -59.65 -15.75 37.01
CA SER A 343 -60.99 -15.87 37.61
C SER A 343 -61.87 -16.73 36.72
N VAL A 344 -62.42 -17.81 37.27
CA VAL A 344 -63.34 -18.74 36.58
C VAL A 344 -64.68 -18.76 37.28
N GLN A 345 -65.77 -18.47 36.57
CA GLN A 345 -67.13 -18.50 37.10
C GLN A 345 -67.95 -19.57 36.38
N LEU A 346 -68.43 -20.56 37.13
CA LEU A 346 -69.33 -21.59 36.58
C LEU A 346 -70.66 -20.96 36.13
N THR A 347 -71.20 -21.41 34.99
CA THR A 347 -72.49 -20.88 34.53
C THR A 347 -73.66 -21.50 35.28
N ALA A 348 -74.76 -20.75 35.41
CA ALA A 348 -75.99 -21.23 36.04
C ALA A 348 -76.53 -22.50 35.34
N ASP A 349 -76.50 -22.53 34.00
CA ASP A 349 -77.01 -23.66 33.21
C ASP A 349 -76.17 -24.94 33.43
N TYR A 350 -74.84 -24.79 33.49
CA TYR A 350 -73.95 -25.91 33.78
C TYR A 350 -74.19 -26.46 35.19
N VAL A 351 -74.22 -25.59 36.20
CA VAL A 351 -74.47 -26.01 37.60
C VAL A 351 -75.88 -26.62 37.75
N LYS A 352 -76.89 -26.08 37.06
CA LYS A 352 -78.23 -26.66 37.04
C LYS A 352 -78.22 -28.06 36.44
N LYS A 353 -77.52 -28.26 35.31
CA LYS A 353 -77.41 -29.57 34.67
C LYS A 353 -76.66 -30.60 35.54
N LEU A 354 -75.62 -30.17 36.27
CA LEU A 354 -74.96 -31.02 37.26
C LEU A 354 -75.92 -31.47 38.37
N ARG A 355 -76.74 -30.55 38.90
CA ARG A 355 -77.77 -30.87 39.92
C ARG A 355 -78.82 -31.82 39.38
N GLU A 356 -79.37 -31.56 38.20
CA GLU A 356 -80.35 -32.44 37.55
C GLU A 356 -79.79 -33.86 37.34
N THR A 357 -78.52 -33.96 36.93
CA THR A 357 -77.82 -35.25 36.75
C THR A 357 -77.60 -35.97 38.08
N ALA A 358 -77.21 -35.24 39.13
CA ALA A 358 -77.03 -35.78 40.49
C ALA A 358 -78.34 -36.30 41.10
N ASP A 359 -79.43 -35.54 40.94
CA ASP A 359 -80.77 -35.89 41.42
C ASP A 359 -81.32 -37.13 40.70
N ALA A 360 -81.11 -37.21 39.38
CA ALA A 360 -81.50 -38.38 38.59
C ALA A 360 -80.75 -39.64 39.04
N ALA A 361 -79.42 -39.57 39.21
CA ALA A 361 -78.60 -40.69 39.65
C ALA A 361 -78.93 -41.16 41.08
N SER A 362 -79.34 -40.23 41.96
CA SER A 362 -79.73 -40.53 43.34
C SER A 362 -81.09 -41.22 43.43
N LYS A 363 -82.06 -40.84 42.59
CA LYS A 363 -83.40 -41.46 42.55
C LYS A 363 -83.37 -42.87 41.95
N SER A 364 -82.44 -43.18 41.07
CA SER A 364 -82.37 -44.45 40.35
C SER A 364 -81.41 -45.50 40.95
N LYS A 365 -80.75 -45.25 42.09
CA LYS A 365 -79.63 -46.06 42.63
C LYS A 365 -78.58 -46.40 41.56
N ASN A 366 -78.28 -45.44 40.66
CA ASN A 366 -77.31 -45.62 39.59
C ASN A 366 -75.93 -45.17 40.04
N ASP A 367 -75.18 -46.08 40.65
CA ASP A 367 -73.83 -45.82 41.18
C ASP A 367 -72.83 -45.42 40.06
N GLU A 368 -73.02 -45.93 38.84
CA GLU A 368 -72.20 -45.60 37.67
C GLU A 368 -72.41 -44.14 37.22
N GLY A 369 -73.66 -43.66 37.24
CA GLY A 369 -74.00 -42.27 36.92
C GLY A 369 -73.43 -41.26 37.93
N LYS A 370 -73.37 -41.63 39.22
CA LYS A 370 -72.71 -40.82 40.25
C LYS A 370 -71.20 -40.75 40.02
N ALA A 371 -70.56 -41.89 39.76
CA ALA A 371 -69.12 -41.95 39.49
C ALA A 371 -68.72 -41.15 38.24
N GLN A 372 -69.53 -41.19 37.17
CA GLN A 372 -69.29 -40.39 35.96
C GLN A 372 -69.39 -38.88 36.22
N LEU A 373 -70.36 -38.44 37.02
CA LEU A 373 -70.52 -37.04 37.42
C LEU A 373 -69.34 -36.55 38.27
N GLU A 374 -68.96 -37.34 39.29
CA GLU A 374 -67.80 -37.04 40.14
C GLU A 374 -66.52 -36.97 39.31
N ASN A 375 -66.33 -37.90 38.37
CA ASN A 375 -65.19 -37.90 37.46
C ASN A 375 -65.19 -36.66 36.56
N HIS A 376 -66.35 -36.23 36.05
CA HIS A 376 -66.45 -35.03 35.22
C HIS A 376 -66.02 -33.76 36.00
N VAL A 377 -66.54 -33.58 37.23
CA VAL A 377 -66.16 -32.45 38.09
C VAL A 377 -64.68 -32.49 38.45
N LYS A 378 -64.16 -33.68 38.76
CA LYS A 378 -62.74 -33.88 39.07
C LYS A 378 -61.83 -33.54 37.88
N VAL A 379 -62.18 -33.98 36.67
CA VAL A 379 -61.44 -33.65 35.45
C VAL A 379 -61.43 -32.14 35.19
N LEU A 380 -62.57 -31.47 35.38
CA LEU A 380 -62.64 -30.01 35.26
C LEU A 380 -61.74 -29.32 36.29
N GLN A 381 -61.80 -29.75 37.56
CA GLN A 381 -60.95 -29.23 38.62
C GLN A 381 -59.46 -29.40 38.27
N THR A 382 -59.03 -30.61 37.91
CA THR A 382 -57.63 -30.89 37.55
C THR A 382 -57.19 -30.09 36.32
N ALA A 383 -58.05 -29.89 35.33
CA ALA A 383 -57.74 -29.06 34.17
C ALA A 383 -57.53 -27.59 34.57
N LEU A 384 -58.37 -27.04 35.46
CA LEU A 384 -58.24 -25.66 35.95
C LEU A 384 -56.97 -25.48 36.80
N GLU A 385 -56.67 -26.41 37.70
CA GLU A 385 -55.42 -26.41 38.48
C GLU A 385 -54.18 -26.51 37.58
N ALA A 386 -54.20 -27.38 36.56
CA ALA A 386 -53.12 -27.50 35.59
C ALA A 386 -52.90 -26.21 34.79
N ILE A 387 -53.99 -25.53 34.38
CA ILE A 387 -53.90 -24.23 33.69
C ILE A 387 -53.23 -23.19 34.60
N SER A 388 -53.63 -23.13 35.87
CA SER A 388 -53.03 -22.21 36.85
C SER A 388 -51.55 -22.50 37.09
N ASN A 389 -51.19 -23.78 37.31
CA ASN A 389 -49.79 -24.20 37.47
C ASN A 389 -48.94 -23.88 36.25
N ASN A 390 -49.44 -24.15 35.04
CA ASN A 390 -48.71 -23.89 33.79
C ASN A 390 -48.52 -22.40 33.53
N ALA A 391 -49.50 -21.57 33.91
CA ALA A 391 -49.42 -20.12 33.75
C ALA A 391 -48.58 -19.45 34.85
N GLY A 392 -48.43 -20.10 36.00
CA GLY A 392 -47.84 -19.50 37.20
C GLY A 392 -48.73 -18.41 37.81
N ILE A 393 -50.05 -18.46 37.57
CA ILE A 393 -51.02 -17.45 38.01
C ILE A 393 -52.05 -18.11 38.92
N SER A 394 -52.31 -17.53 40.10
CA SER A 394 -53.35 -18.00 41.02
C SER A 394 -54.73 -18.05 40.36
N LEU A 395 -55.54 -19.04 40.73
CA LEU A 395 -56.88 -19.24 40.19
C LEU A 395 -57.94 -19.18 41.28
N ASP A 396 -58.99 -18.42 41.04
CA ASP A 396 -60.19 -18.37 41.87
C ASP A 396 -61.40 -18.93 41.10
N LEU A 397 -62.14 -19.82 41.76
CA LEU A 397 -63.35 -20.45 41.21
C LEU A 397 -64.59 -19.88 41.92
N TYR A 398 -65.55 -19.41 41.13
CA TYR A 398 -66.79 -18.80 41.58
C TYR A 398 -68.01 -19.62 41.13
N ASN A 399 -69.04 -19.63 41.98
CA ASN A 399 -70.33 -20.19 41.63
C ASN A 399 -71.12 -19.21 40.71
N PRO A 400 -72.31 -19.60 40.21
CA PRO A 400 -73.12 -18.74 39.35
C PRO A 400 -73.52 -17.40 40.00
N ASP A 401 -73.60 -17.35 41.32
CA ASP A 401 -73.96 -16.15 42.09
C ASP A 401 -72.76 -15.23 42.38
N GLY A 402 -71.56 -15.59 41.92
CA GLY A 402 -70.34 -14.82 42.13
C GLY A 402 -69.66 -15.04 43.49
N LEU A 403 -70.09 -16.04 44.26
CA LEU A 403 -69.43 -16.45 45.50
C LEU A 403 -68.25 -17.36 45.20
N LYS A 404 -67.10 -17.04 45.79
CA LYS A 404 -65.89 -17.88 45.69
C LYS A 404 -66.13 -19.23 46.37
N ILE A 405 -65.92 -20.30 45.62
CA ILE A 405 -66.10 -21.70 46.05
C ILE A 405 -64.80 -22.51 46.04
N GLY A 406 -63.72 -21.95 45.49
CA GLY A 406 -62.40 -22.57 45.51
C GLY A 406 -61.31 -21.60 45.09
N SER A 407 -60.08 -21.97 45.41
CA SER A 407 -58.87 -21.30 44.93
C SER A 407 -57.73 -22.29 44.78
N HIS A 408 -56.85 -22.02 43.82
CA HIS A 408 -55.62 -22.76 43.61
C HIS A 408 -54.45 -21.78 43.46
N ASN A 409 -53.37 -22.03 44.19
CA ASN A 409 -52.12 -21.28 44.01
C ASN A 409 -51.14 -22.18 43.25
N PRO A 410 -50.50 -21.66 42.20
CA PRO A 410 -49.51 -22.41 41.45
C PRO A 410 -48.34 -22.83 42.35
N LEU A 411 -47.80 -24.03 42.07
CA LEU A 411 -46.69 -24.63 42.83
C LEU A 411 -45.34 -23.94 42.60
#